data_AF-A0A4U0WWE1-F1
#
_entry.id   AF-A0A4U0WWE1-F1
#
_cell.length_a   1.000
_cell.length_b   1.000
_cell.length_c   1.000
_cell.angle_alpha   90.00
_cell.angle_beta   90.00
_cell.angle_gamma   90.00
#
_symmetry.space_group_name_H-M   'P 1'
#
loop_
_entity.id
_entity.type
_entity.pdbx_description
1 polymer ?
#
loop_
_entity_poly.entity_id
_entity_poly.type
_entity_poly.pdbx_seq_one_letter_code
_entity_poly.pdbx_strand_id
1 'polypeptide(L)' 'MDVDEAKGEIYEEEHVHGVYEQIASHFSSTRYKPWPIIERFLRELPDGAIGLDVGCGNGKYLAVNPDIFIIASDR' A
#
# COMPACT_ATOMS: atom_id res chain seq x y z
N MET A 1 -5.40 21.49 -19.74
CA MET A 1 -5.60 20.03 -19.73
C MET A 1 -6.32 19.66 -20.99
N ASP A 2 -5.88 18.58 -21.62
CA ASP A 2 -6.54 18.02 -22.80
C ASP A 2 -7.93 17.52 -22.39
N VAL A 3 -8.92 17.68 -23.26
CA VAL A 3 -10.32 17.31 -22.95
C VAL A 3 -10.45 15.80 -22.76
N ASP A 4 -9.63 15.02 -23.46
CA ASP A 4 -9.65 13.56 -23.34
C ASP A 4 -8.90 13.07 -22.09
N GLU A 5 -7.91 13.82 -21.61
CA GLU A 5 -7.23 13.57 -20.33
C GLU A 5 -8.19 13.77 -19.15
N ALA A 6 -8.94 14.88 -19.14
CA ALA A 6 -9.94 15.15 -18.12
C ALA A 6 -11.07 14.12 -18.10
N LYS A 7 -11.48 13.59 -19.26
CA LYS A 7 -12.46 12.48 -19.33
C LYS A 7 -11.89 11.19 -18.74
N GLY A 8 -10.61 10.91 -18.99
CA GLY A 8 -9.91 9.75 -18.43
C GLY A 8 -9.86 9.79 -16.91
N GLU A 9 -9.50 10.94 -16.34
CA GLU A 9 -9.43 11.14 -14.89
C GLU A 9 -10.79 10.95 -14.21
N ILE A 10 -11.86 11.52 -14.78
CA ILE A 10 -13.22 11.35 -14.25
C ILE A 10 -13.64 9.88 -14.30
N TYR A 11 -13.35 9.19 -15.40
CA TYR A 11 -13.67 7.78 -15.55
C TYR A 11 -12.92 6.91 -14.53
N GLU A 12 -11.63 7.18 -14.29
CA GLU A 12 -10.82 6.50 -13.28
C GLU A 12 -11.33 6.78 -11.86
N GLU A 13 -11.68 8.03 -11.54
CA GLU A 13 -12.21 8.40 -10.23
C GLU A 13 -13.49 7.62 -9.90
N GLU A 14 -14.42 7.52 -10.85
CA GLU A 14 -15.69 6.82 -10.65
C GLU A 14 -15.53 5.30 -10.54
N HIS A 15 -14.71 4.69 -11.39
CA HIS A 15 -14.68 3.23 -11.56
C HIS A 15 -13.51 2.55 -10.83
N VAL A 16 -12.50 3.32 -10.41
CA VAL A 16 -11.33 2.81 -9.69
C VAL A 16 -11.32 3.37 -8.28
N HIS A 17 -11.12 4.68 -8.10
CA HIS A 17 -10.97 5.26 -6.76
C HIS A 17 -12.24 5.12 -5.92
N GLY A 18 -13.41 5.41 -6.50
CA GLY A 18 -14.69 5.24 -5.82
C GLY A 18 -14.94 3.80 -5.36
N VAL A 19 -14.52 2.81 -6.15
CA VAL A 19 -14.63 1.39 -5.78
C VAL A 19 -13.66 1.04 -4.66
N TYR A 20 -12.39 1.48 -4.75
CA TYR A 20 -11.40 1.27 -3.70
C TYR A 20 -11.86 1.85 -2.37
N GLU A 21 -12.37 3.08 -2.37
CA GLU A 21 -12.88 3.75 -1.17
C GLU A 21 -14.02 2.95 -0.52
N GLN A 22 -14.97 2.47 -1.32
CA GLN A 22 -16.09 1.66 -0.84
C GLN A 22 -15.64 0.35 -0.17
N ILE A 23 -14.59 -0.29 -0.67
CA ILE A 23 -14.14 -1.60 -0.16
C ILE A 23 -12.96 -1.52 0.82
N ALA A 24 -12.34 -0.35 0.99
CA ALA A 24 -11.07 -0.18 1.72
C ALA A 24 -11.11 -0.73 3.16
N SER A 25 -12.19 -0.45 3.89
CA SER A 25 -12.37 -0.93 5.27
C SER A 25 -12.50 -2.45 5.34
N HIS A 26 -13.33 -3.04 4.47
CA HIS A 26 -13.51 -4.49 4.41
C HIS A 26 -12.24 -5.22 3.95
N PHE A 27 -11.54 -4.66 2.96
CA PHE A 27 -10.25 -5.18 2.51
C PHE A 27 -9.21 -5.16 3.63
N SER A 28 -9.10 -4.05 4.35
CA SER A 28 -8.15 -3.89 5.45
C SER A 28 -8.41 -4.88 6.59
N SER A 29 -9.68 -5.07 6.95
CA SER A 29 -10.08 -6.00 8.01
C SER A 29 -9.89 -7.49 7.64
N THR A 30 -10.08 -7.85 6.36
CA THR A 30 -9.99 -9.26 5.92
C THR A 30 -8.57 -9.67 5.50
N ARG A 31 -7.71 -8.71 5.12
CA ARG A 31 -6.35 -8.97 4.62
C ARG A 31 -5.24 -8.33 5.47
N TYR A 32 -5.47 -8.25 6.78
CA TYR A 32 -4.53 -7.66 7.74
C TYR A 32 -3.21 -8.45 7.89
N LYS A 33 -3.19 -9.75 7.57
CA LYS A 33 -1.99 -10.58 7.76
C LYS A 33 -0.94 -10.31 6.66
N PRO A 34 0.35 -10.11 7.05
CA PRO A 34 1.46 -10.14 6.11
C PRO A 34 1.52 -11.46 5.33
N TRP A 35 1.94 -11.40 4.07
CA TRP A 35 2.24 -12.62 3.32
C TRP A 35 3.53 -13.24 3.85
N PRO A 36 3.60 -14.56 4.11
CA PRO A 36 4.76 -15.18 4.75
C PRO A 36 6.10 -14.92 4.04
N ILE A 37 6.09 -14.84 2.70
CA ILE A 37 7.29 -14.58 1.91
C ILE A 37 7.85 -13.17 2.14
N ILE A 38 6.97 -12.17 2.26
CA ILE A 38 7.36 -10.78 2.50
C ILE A 38 7.78 -10.61 3.96
N GLU A 39 7.05 -11.25 4.89
CA GLU A 39 7.43 -11.25 6.29
C GLU A 39 8.84 -11.81 6.51
N ARG A 40 9.15 -12.96 5.89
CA ARG A 40 10.50 -13.55 5.96
C ARG A 40 11.55 -12.60 5.40
N PHE A 41 11.31 -12.05 4.21
CA PHE A 41 12.24 -11.10 3.59
C PHE A 41 12.55 -9.91 4.50
N LEU A 42 11.53 -9.28 5.09
CA LEU A 42 11.72 -8.12 5.98
C LEU A 42 12.47 -8.48 7.27
N ARG A 43 12.26 -9.69 7.81
CA ARG A 43 12.96 -10.18 9.00
C ARG A 43 14.43 -10.56 8.73
N GLU A 44 14.80 -10.82 7.49
CA GLU A 44 16.18 -11.15 7.10
C GLU A 44 17.02 -9.89 6.82
N LEU A 45 16.40 -8.70 6.77
CA LEU A 45 17.12 -7.45 6.62
C LEU A 45 17.96 -7.13 7.86
N PRO A 46 19.18 -6.58 7.69
CA PRO A 46 20.03 -6.22 8.82
C PRO A 46 19.46 -5.03 9.60
N ASP A 47 19.74 -4.99 10.90
CA ASP A 47 19.39 -3.87 11.78
C ASP A 47 19.86 -2.53 11.21
N GLY A 48 18.99 -1.53 11.27
CA GLY A 48 19.23 -0.19 10.72
C GLY A 48 19.07 -0.10 9.19
N ALA A 49 18.63 -1.15 8.50
CA ALA A 49 18.29 -1.04 7.08
C ALA A 49 17.20 0.01 6.84
N ILE A 50 17.31 0.74 5.74
CA ILE A 50 16.34 1.74 5.30
C ILE A 50 15.60 1.20 4.07
N GLY A 51 14.27 1.15 4.16
CA GLY A 51 13.39 0.66 3.10
C GLY A 51 12.38 1.69 2.63
N LEU A 52 11.82 1.46 1.44
CA LEU A 52 10.69 2.21 0.89
C LEU A 52 9.57 1.23 0.52
N ASP A 53 8.40 1.39 1.14
CA ASP A 53 7.18 0.65 0.80
C ASP A 53 6.28 1.55 -0.08
N VAL A 54 6.30 1.30 -1.40
CA VAL A 54 5.53 2.07 -2.40
C VAL A 54 4.22 1.35 -2.68
N GLY A 55 3.09 2.03 -2.45
CA GLY A 55 1.78 1.39 -2.45
C GLY A 55 1.53 0.64 -1.13
N CYS A 56 1.91 1.27 -0.01
CA CYS A 56 1.86 0.62 1.30
C CYS A 56 0.43 0.32 1.78
N GLY A 57 -0.59 0.94 1.17
CA GLY A 57 -1.99 0.84 1.53
C GLY A 57 -2.20 1.08 3.02
N ASN A 58 -2.73 0.08 3.72
CA ASN A 58 -2.97 0.15 5.16
C ASN A 58 -1.71 -0.07 6.04
N GLY A 59 -0.54 -0.18 5.43
CA GLY A 59 0.74 -0.28 6.15
C GLY A 59 0.98 -1.63 6.82
N LYS A 60 0.35 -2.72 6.35
CA LYS A 60 0.43 -4.04 7.04
C LYS A 60 1.85 -4.60 7.21
N TYR A 61 2.83 -4.11 6.45
CA TYR A 61 4.22 -4.55 6.54
C TYR A 61 5.10 -3.68 7.44
N LEU A 62 4.67 -2.47 7.79
CA LEU A 62 5.51 -1.47 8.46
C LEU A 62 5.94 -1.90 9.87
N ALA A 63 5.16 -2.76 10.52
CA ALA A 63 5.43 -3.26 11.86
C ALA A 63 6.07 -4.67 11.90
N VAL A 64 6.44 -5.24 10.74
CA VAL A 64 6.95 -6.62 10.67
C VAL A 64 8.32 -6.78 11.33
N ASN A 65 9.21 -5.83 11.08
CA ASN A 65 10.56 -5.81 11.66
C ASN A 65 10.79 -4.43 12.32
N PRO A 66 10.85 -4.35 13.66
CA PRO A 66 11.03 -3.08 14.37
C PRO A 66 12.47 -2.54 14.30
N ASP A 67 13.43 -3.34 13.83
CA ASP A 67 14.85 -2.98 13.80
C ASP A 67 15.27 -2.29 12.48
N ILE A 68 14.32 -2.10 11.56
CA ILE A 68 14.53 -1.40 10.28
C ILE A 68 13.66 -0.15 10.20
N PHE A 69 14.06 0.81 9.36
CA PHE A 69 13.32 2.03 9.13
C PHE A 69 12.68 2.03 7.74
N ILE A 70 11.35 1.99 7.69
CA ILE A 70 10.60 2.02 6.43
C ILE A 70 9.95 3.38 6.26
N ILE A 71 10.21 4.01 5.12
CA ILE A 71 9.40 5.12 4.60
C ILE A 71 8.27 4.50 3.79
N ALA A 72 7.04 4.92 4.05
CA ALA A 72 5.85 4.36 3.39
C ALA A 72 5.16 5.45 2.59
N SER A 73 4.70 5.11 1.39
CA SER A 73 3.91 6.01 0.54
C SER A 73 2.74 5.25 -0.06
N ASP A 74 1.58 5.89 -0.04
CA ASP A 74 0.40 5.51 -0.82
C ASP A 74 -0.21 6.80 -1.42
N ARG A 75 -1.30 6.66 -2.19
CA ARG A 75 -1.94 7.80 -2.88
C ARG A 75 -2.69 8.71 -1.90
#